data_AF-S6DG80-F1
#
_entry.id   AF-S6DG80-F1
#
_cell.length_a   1.000
_cell.length_b   1.000
_cell.length_c   1.000
_cell.angle_alpha   90.00
_cell.angle_beta   90.00
_cell.angle_gamma   90.00
#
_symmetry.space_group_name_H-M   'P 1'
#
loop_
_entity.id
_entity.type
_entity.pdbx_description
1 polymer ?
#
loop_
_entity_poly.entity_id
_entity_poly.type
_entity_poly.pdbx_seq_one_letter_code
_entity_poly.pdbx_strand_id
1 'polypeptide(L)'
;MIIKEELKVRVKYNVKINSQGEKVKYPYYIVTFPIEYSNRLKERKILKNVTIVTDEEKIELSNVKIFSLEYYRKGEEKIPYFSISIPKEIGEKLIADFLPALEGRGFPSSIWVYISHLRGSREGQRPPPI
;
A
#
# COMPACT_ATOMS: atom_id res chain seq x y z
N MET A 1 -3.57 -7.37 13.50
CA MET A 1 -3.59 -7.95 12.14
C MET A 1 -2.26 -7.62 11.54
N ILE A 2 -1.53 -8.64 11.07
CA ILE A 2 -0.31 -8.49 10.28
C ILE A 2 -0.67 -9.06 8.91
N ILE A 3 -0.60 -8.21 7.88
CA ILE A 3 -0.58 -8.66 6.49
C ILE A 3 0.91 -8.72 6.14
N LYS A 4 1.38 -9.84 5.60
CA LYS A 4 2.75 -9.99 5.14
C LYS A 4 2.67 -10.55 3.73
N GLU A 5 2.50 -9.65 2.78
CA GLU A 5 2.33 -9.96 1.38
C GLU A 5 3.27 -9.09 0.56
N GLU A 6 3.76 -9.66 -0.53
CA GLU A 6 4.44 -8.90 -1.57
C GLU A 6 3.39 -8.14 -2.40
N LEU A 7 3.38 -6.81 -2.30
CA LEU A 7 2.39 -5.97 -2.98
C LEU A 7 3.04 -5.03 -3.98
N LYS A 8 2.46 -4.92 -5.17
CA LYS A 8 2.97 -4.00 -6.20
C LYS A 8 2.40 -2.59 -6.00
N VAL A 9 3.29 -1.60 -6.03
CA VAL A 9 2.88 -0.18 -6.14
C VAL A 9 2.40 0.07 -7.56
N ARG A 10 1.24 0.71 -7.70
CA ARG A 10 0.66 1.11 -8.98
C ARG A 10 0.61 2.63 -9.07
N VAL A 11 0.93 3.16 -10.24
CA VAL A 11 0.71 4.58 -10.57
C VAL A 11 -0.66 4.76 -11.20
N LYS A 12 -1.39 5.75 -10.73
CA LYS A 12 -2.62 6.25 -11.35
C LYS A 12 -2.49 7.75 -11.53
N TYR A 13 -3.30 8.34 -12.41
CA TYR A 13 -3.24 9.76 -12.71
C TYR A 13 -4.59 10.41 -12.48
N ASN A 14 -4.61 11.53 -11.75
CA ASN A 14 -5.75 12.44 -11.69
C ASN A 14 -5.52 13.57 -12.69
N VAL A 15 -6.57 13.93 -13.44
CA VAL A 15 -6.52 15.09 -14.34
C VAL A 15 -7.21 16.26 -13.65
N LYS A 16 -6.52 17.39 -13.50
CA LYS A 16 -7.10 18.65 -13.01
C LYS A 16 -6.82 19.75 -14.01
N ILE A 17 -7.73 20.72 -14.07
CA ILE A 17 -7.54 21.94 -14.86
C ILE A 17 -6.81 22.94 -13.95
N ASN A 18 -5.66 23.47 -14.40
CA ASN A 18 -4.92 24.49 -13.67
C ASN A 18 -5.57 25.88 -13.85
N SER A 19 -5.04 26.90 -13.17
CA SER A 19 -5.54 28.28 -13.28
C SER A 19 -5.39 28.88 -14.69
N GLN A 20 -4.62 28.25 -15.58
CA GLN A 20 -4.41 28.64 -16.98
C GLN A 20 -5.34 27.90 -17.95
N GLY A 21 -6.24 27.04 -17.46
CA GLY A 21 -7.16 26.26 -18.29
C GLY A 21 -6.56 24.98 -18.88
N GLU A 22 -5.33 24.62 -18.51
CA GLU A 22 -4.64 23.46 -19.05
C GLU A 22 -4.95 22.19 -18.23
N LYS A 23 -5.06 21.06 -18.92
CA LYS A 23 -5.23 19.74 -18.29
C LYS A 23 -3.87 19.24 -17.78
N VAL A 24 -3.69 19.26 -16.47
CA VAL A 24 -2.49 18.75 -15.80
C VAL A 24 -2.76 17.38 -15.19
N LYS A 25 -1.88 16.42 -15.48
CA LYS A 25 -1.91 15.06 -14.92
C LYS A 25 -1.07 15.00 -13.64
N TYR A 26 -1.69 14.62 -12.53
CA TYR A 26 -1.04 14.42 -11.25
C TYR A 26 -0.96 12.93 -10.93
N PRO A 27 0.25 12.33 -10.87
CA PRO A 27 0.38 10.94 -10.46
C PRO A 27 0.02 10.79 -8.98
N TYR A 28 -0.61 9.67 -8.65
CA TYR A 28 -0.76 9.20 -7.29
C TYR A 28 -0.45 7.70 -7.24
N TYR A 29 0.13 7.30 -6.12
CA TYR A 29 0.69 5.96 -5.93
C TYR A 29 -0.19 5.17 -4.99
N ILE A 30 -0.53 3.95 -5.40
CA ILE A 30 -1.43 3.10 -4.64
C ILE A 30 -0.85 1.70 -4.46
N VAL A 31 -1.19 1.09 -3.32
CA VAL A 31 -1.01 -0.34 -3.11
C VAL A 31 -2.38 -0.96 -2.91
N THR A 32 -2.67 -2.00 -3.68
CA THR A 32 -3.93 -2.73 -3.64
C THR A 32 -3.75 -4.03 -2.87
N PHE A 33 -4.61 -4.29 -1.90
CA PHE A 33 -4.57 -5.51 -1.11
C PHE A 33 -5.22 -6.68 -1.86
N PRO A 34 -4.73 -7.91 -1.63
CA PRO A 34 -5.38 -9.12 -2.14
C PRO A 34 -6.83 -9.24 -1.66
N ILE A 35 -7.67 -9.87 -2.47
CA ILE A 35 -9.14 -9.91 -2.25
C ILE A 35 -9.51 -10.64 -0.96
N GLU A 36 -8.66 -11.56 -0.49
CA GLU A 36 -8.83 -12.32 0.75
C GLU A 36 -8.89 -11.40 1.98
N TYR A 37 -8.28 -10.23 1.89
CA TYR A 37 -8.31 -9.22 2.96
C TYR A 37 -9.53 -8.30 2.87
N SER A 38 -10.36 -8.39 1.83
CA SER A 38 -11.47 -7.48 1.59
C SER A 38 -12.44 -7.40 2.77
N ASN A 39 -12.87 -8.55 3.30
CA ASN A 39 -13.78 -8.59 4.45
C ASN A 39 -13.18 -7.92 5.70
N ARG A 40 -11.86 -8.06 5.93
CA ARG A 40 -11.17 -7.46 7.09
C ARG A 40 -10.95 -5.95 6.94
N LEU A 41 -10.88 -5.47 5.70
CA LEU A 41 -10.65 -4.07 5.35
C LEU A 41 -11.96 -3.29 5.16
N LYS A 42 -13.07 -3.97 4.84
CA LYS A 42 -14.39 -3.36 4.59
C LYS A 42 -14.92 -2.53 5.75
N GLU A 43 -14.64 -2.94 6.98
CA GLU A 43 -15.05 -2.22 8.19
C GLU A 43 -14.09 -1.08 8.57
N ARG A 44 -13.01 -0.86 7.79
CA ARG A 44 -11.95 0.09 8.11
C ARG A 44 -11.92 1.24 7.12
N LYS A 45 -11.86 2.46 7.65
CA LYS A 45 -11.64 3.68 6.86
C LYS A 45 -10.17 4.09 6.82
N ILE A 46 -9.42 3.72 7.86
CA ILE A 46 -8.02 4.12 8.07
C ILE A 46 -7.23 2.92 8.60
N LEU A 47 -6.03 2.71 8.07
CA LEU A 47 -5.01 1.86 8.66
C LEU A 47 -4.06 2.71 9.49
N LYS A 48 -3.87 2.30 10.74
CA LYS A 48 -2.87 2.88 11.63
C LYS A 48 -1.58 2.09 11.51
N ASN A 49 -0.43 2.77 11.53
CA ASN A 49 0.91 2.18 11.55
C ASN A 49 1.12 1.15 10.43
N VAL A 50 1.02 1.63 9.19
CA VAL A 50 1.38 0.86 8.00
C VAL A 50 2.89 0.96 7.83
N THR A 51 3.58 -0.16 7.94
CA THR A 51 4.99 -0.28 7.65
C THR A 51 5.18 -0.85 6.25
N ILE A 52 5.95 -0.16 5.43
CA ILE A 52 6.42 -0.66 4.13
C ILE A 52 7.88 -1.05 4.33
N VAL A 53 8.22 -2.28 3.99
CA VAL A 53 9.60 -2.78 4.06
C VAL A 53 10.06 -3.07 2.65
N THR A 54 11.21 -2.51 2.31
CA THR A 54 11.99 -2.82 1.11
C THR A 54 13.30 -3.48 1.53
N ASP A 55 14.11 -3.89 0.56
CA ASP A 55 15.45 -4.42 0.83
C ASP A 55 16.40 -3.37 1.43
N GLU A 56 16.13 -2.08 1.18
CA GLU A 56 16.98 -0.97 1.62
C GLU A 56 16.52 -0.30 2.91
N GLU A 57 15.20 -0.22 3.14
CA GLU A 57 14.66 0.56 4.24
C GLU A 57 13.31 0.07 4.76
N LYS A 58 12.97 0.60 5.94
CA LYS A 58 11.67 0.45 6.58
C LYS A 58 11.01 1.82 6.70
N ILE A 59 9.85 1.97 6.08
CA ILE A 59 9.07 3.20 6.06
C ILE A 59 7.82 3.01 6.91
N GLU A 60 7.54 3.94 7.82
CA GLU A 60 6.36 3.89 8.68
C GLU A 60 5.39 5.02 8.36
N LEU A 61 4.13 4.66 8.09
CA LEU A 61 3.03 5.57 7.80
C LEU A 61 1.99 5.48 8.93
N SER A 62 1.79 6.60 9.62
CA SER A 62 0.97 6.64 10.84
C SER A 62 -0.53 6.47 10.57
N ASN A 63 -1.08 7.16 9.56
CA ASN A 63 -2.50 7.11 9.22
C ASN A 63 -2.69 7.09 7.70
N VAL A 64 -3.09 5.93 7.17
CA VAL A 64 -3.29 5.75 5.73
C VAL A 64 -4.76 5.49 5.45
N LYS A 65 -5.36 6.30 4.57
CA LYS A 65 -6.75 6.12 4.16
C LYS A 65 -6.89 4.89 3.27
N ILE A 66 -7.92 4.09 3.57
CA ILE A 66 -8.31 2.95 2.75
C ILE A 66 -9.43 3.41 1.82
N PHE A 67 -9.37 3.01 0.56
CA PHE A 67 -10.43 3.24 -0.42
C PHE A 67 -10.51 2.05 -1.38
N SER A 68 -11.59 1.97 -2.17
CA SER A 68 -11.75 0.96 -3.22
C SER A 68 -11.92 1.64 -4.58
N LEU A 69 -11.11 1.24 -5.56
CA LEU A 69 -11.23 1.69 -6.95
C LEU A 69 -11.78 0.61 -7.88
N GLU A 70 -11.56 -0.65 -7.52
CA GLU A 70 -11.87 -1.82 -8.35
C GLU A 70 -12.76 -2.78 -7.56
N TYR A 71 -13.59 -3.55 -8.27
CA TYR A 71 -14.49 -4.54 -7.67
C TYR A 71 -14.38 -5.86 -8.43
N TYR A 72 -14.25 -6.95 -7.69
CA TYR A 72 -14.42 -8.31 -8.21
C TYR A 72 -15.90 -8.67 -8.21
N ARG A 73 -16.39 -9.30 -9.28
CA ARG A 73 -17.74 -9.86 -9.34
C ARG A 73 -17.67 -11.36 -9.11
N LYS A 74 -18.41 -11.85 -8.12
CA LYS A 74 -18.62 -13.28 -7.85
C LYS A 74 -20.11 -13.57 -7.91
N GLY A 75 -20.60 -13.91 -9.11
CA GLY A 75 -22.05 -13.97 -9.35
C GLY A 75 -22.69 -12.58 -9.21
N GLU A 76 -23.70 -12.47 -8.34
CA GLU A 76 -24.37 -11.21 -8.02
C GLU A 76 -23.60 -10.37 -6.98
N GLU A 77 -22.62 -10.96 -6.29
CA GLU A 77 -21.86 -10.26 -5.26
C GLU A 77 -20.76 -9.38 -5.88
N LYS A 78 -20.69 -8.12 -5.42
CA LYS A 78 -19.60 -7.19 -5.73
C LYS A 78 -18.66 -7.06 -4.52
N ILE A 79 -17.46 -7.59 -4.65
CA ILE A 79 -16.44 -7.57 -3.60
C ILE A 79 -15.40 -6.48 -3.93
N PRO A 80 -15.23 -5.45 -3.09
CA PRO A 80 -14.27 -4.38 -3.34
C PRO A 80 -12.81 -4.84 -3.18
N TYR A 81 -11.93 -4.40 -4.08
CA TYR A 81 -10.50 -4.37 -3.85
C TYR A 81 -10.15 -3.10 -3.09
N PHE A 82 -9.66 -3.26 -1.87
CA PHE A 82 -9.19 -2.13 -1.07
C PHE A 82 -7.77 -1.78 -1.42
N SER A 83 -7.48 -0.49 -1.40
CA SER A 83 -6.17 0.09 -1.68
C SER A 83 -5.87 1.19 -0.66
N ILE A 84 -4.59 1.47 -0.52
CA ILE A 84 -4.08 2.64 0.20
C ILE A 84 -3.32 3.55 -0.76
N SER A 85 -3.32 4.84 -0.46
CA SER A 85 -2.47 5.83 -1.13
C SER A 85 -1.15 5.95 -0.39
N ILE A 86 -0.06 5.92 -1.13
CA ILE A 86 1.28 6.14 -0.61
C ILE A 86 1.71 7.58 -0.93
N PRO A 87 2.43 8.28 -0.04
CA PRO A 87 2.99 9.60 -0.33
C PRO A 87 3.83 9.59 -1.61
N LYS A 88 3.80 10.70 -2.36
CA LYS A 88 4.45 10.83 -3.66
C LYS A 88 5.92 10.41 -3.62
N GLU A 89 6.68 10.94 -2.68
CA GLU A 89 8.13 10.71 -2.54
C GLU A 89 8.44 9.21 -2.36
N ILE A 90 7.66 8.54 -1.51
CA ILE A 90 7.80 7.10 -1.28
C ILE A 90 7.40 6.31 -2.53
N GLY A 91 6.27 6.65 -3.15
CA GLY A 91 5.81 5.98 -4.36
C GLY A 91 6.79 6.11 -5.53
N GLU A 92 7.37 7.30 -5.72
CA GLU A 92 8.40 7.57 -6.73
C GLU A 92 9.65 6.76 -6.47
N LYS A 93 10.16 6.73 -5.24
CA LYS A 93 11.31 5.91 -4.87
C LYS A 93 11.04 4.44 -5.17
N LEU A 94 9.92 3.93 -4.65
CA LEU A 94 9.55 2.53 -4.82
C LEU A 94 9.49 2.14 -6.29
N ILE A 95 8.90 2.95 -7.18
CA ILE A 95 8.82 2.64 -8.62
C ILE A 95 10.12 2.90 -9.37
N ALA A 96 10.90 3.91 -8.98
CA ALA A 96 12.21 4.17 -9.55
C ALA A 96 13.15 2.99 -9.32
N ASP A 97 12.99 2.23 -8.23
CA ASP A 97 13.74 0.98 -8.02
C ASP A 97 13.28 -0.17 -8.95
N PHE A 98 12.03 -0.13 -9.46
CA PHE A 98 11.52 -1.12 -10.44
C PHE A 98 11.91 -0.80 -11.89
N LEU A 99 12.11 0.47 -12.26
CA LEU A 99 12.38 0.89 -13.64
C LEU A 99 13.72 0.37 -14.21
N PRO A 100 14.84 0.37 -13.47
CA PRO A 100 16.11 -0.21 -13.92
C PRO A 100 16.06 -1.74 -14.05
N ALA A 101 15.14 -2.43 -13.37
CA ALA A 101 15.01 -3.89 -13.46
C ALA A 101 14.46 -4.38 -14.82
N LEU A 102 13.90 -3.48 -15.64
CA LEU A 102 13.44 -3.80 -17.00
C LEU A 102 14.57 -3.85 -18.03
N GLU A 103 15.77 -3.34 -17.72
CA GLU A 103 16.95 -3.37 -18.61
C GLU A 103 17.89 -4.57 -18.38
N GLY A 104 17.44 -5.58 -17.62
CA GLY A 104 18.04 -6.91 -17.68
C GLY A 104 19.14 -7.17 -16.64
N ARG A 105 18.76 -7.21 -15.37
CA ARG A 105 19.30 -8.10 -14.31
C ARG A 105 18.57 -7.81 -13.00
N GLY A 106 17.99 -8.86 -12.40
CA GLY A 106 17.47 -8.82 -11.03
C GLY A 106 15.94 -8.88 -10.97
N PHE A 107 15.42 -9.85 -10.22
CA PHE A 107 14.00 -9.98 -9.88
C PHE A 107 13.49 -8.73 -9.15
N PRO A 108 12.20 -8.37 -9.29
CA PRO A 108 11.63 -7.19 -8.67
C PRO A 108 11.82 -7.19 -7.15
N SER A 109 12.21 -6.05 -6.59
CA SER A 109 12.24 -5.79 -5.15
C SER A 109 10.86 -6.05 -4.54
N SER A 110 10.76 -7.10 -3.73
CA SER A 110 9.51 -7.48 -3.07
C SER A 110 9.11 -6.42 -2.04
N ILE A 111 8.04 -5.67 -2.28
CA ILE A 111 7.53 -4.72 -1.27
C ILE A 111 6.67 -5.49 -0.28
N TRP A 112 7.13 -5.60 0.95
CA TRP A 112 6.38 -6.20 2.03
C TRP A 112 5.62 -5.12 2.79
N VAL A 113 4.29 -5.15 2.71
CA VAL A 113 3.45 -4.21 3.46
C VAL A 113 2.98 -4.87 4.74
N TYR A 114 3.59 -4.46 5.84
CA TYR A 114 3.21 -4.86 7.20
C TYR A 114 2.25 -3.84 7.78
N ILE A 115 1.01 -4.23 7.99
CA ILE A 115 0.11 -3.43 8.81
C ILE A 115 0.26 -3.95 10.23
N SER A 116 0.63 -3.11 11.20
CA SER A 116 0.63 -3.50 12.61
C SER A 116 -0.52 -2.82 13.34
N HIS A 117 -1.49 -3.61 13.79
CA HIS A 117 -2.45 -3.08 14.75
C HIS A 117 -1.86 -3.26 16.14
N LEU A 118 -1.18 -2.23 16.65
CA LEU A 118 -1.00 -2.08 18.09
C LEU A 118 -2.39 -1.80 18.69
N ARG A 119 -3.14 -2.87 19.00
CA ARG A 119 -3.96 -2.80 20.21
C ARG A 119 -2.96 -2.61 21.34
N GLY A 120 -3.17 -1.58 22.16
CA GLY A 120 -2.45 -1.48 23.42
C GLY A 120 -2.70 -2.76 24.22
N SER A 121 -1.74 -3.68 24.17
CA SER A 121 -1.57 -4.75 25.14
C SER A 121 -0.29 -4.41 25.87
N ARG A 122 -0.43 -3.73 27.00
CA ARG A 122 0.47 -3.98 28.12
C ARG A 122 0.24 -5.43 28.52
N GLU A 123 1.09 -6.34 28.04
CA GLU A 123 1.34 -7.59 28.76
C GLU A 123 2.69 -8.14 28.30
N GLY A 124 3.57 -8.33 29.29
CA GLY A 124 4.98 -8.56 29.09
C GLY A 124 5.28 -9.87 28.38
N GLN A 125 6.19 -9.80 27.41
CA GLN A 125 7.07 -10.92 27.11
C GLN A 125 8.47 -10.48 27.49
N ARG A 126 9.00 -11.11 28.54
CA ARG A 126 10.43 -11.03 28.89
C ARG A 126 11.24 -11.51 27.69
N PRO A 127 12.41 -10.91 27.40
CA PRO A 127 13.31 -11.49 26.41
C PRO A 127 13.77 -12.89 26.87
N PRO A 128 14.04 -13.81 25.93
CA PRO A 128 14.52 -15.14 26.28
C PRO A 128 15.90 -15.02 26.96
N PRO A 129 16.21 -15.90 27.93
CA PRO A 129 17.51 -15.88 28.60
C PRO A 129 18.62 -16.25 27.61
N ILE A 130 19.77 -15.62 27.82
CA ILE A 130 21.06 -15.87 27.15
C ILE A 130 21.56 -17.26 27.54
#